data_AF-A0A2K2VGK6-F1
#
_entry.id   AF-A0A2K2VGK6-F1
#
_cell.length_a   1.000
_cell.length_b   1.000
_cell.length_c   1.000
_cell.angle_alpha   90.00
_cell.angle_beta   90.00
_cell.angle_gamma   90.00
#
_symmetry.space_group_name_H-M   'P 1'
#
loop_
_entity.id
_entity.type
_entity.pdbx_description
1 polymer ?
#
loop_
_entity_poly.entity_id
_entity_poly.type
_entity_poly.pdbx_seq_one_letter_code
_entity_poly.pdbx_strand_id
1 'polypeptide(L)'
;MANLKQQIGKTINWAAFSFAGERPFPPPLELNLIRQDFALLSFGESCMNTPLKIGRTSFARGLGTHANSEIRVKLPKEAGIFKAFVGIDNNFDTQGFRGSVVFSVEIEGKELIRTPVLKGGDEPYPIEIAIPEGAKELILKVDSTPDGPGWD
;
A
#
# COMPACT_ATOMS: atom_id res chain seq x y z
N MET A 1 -8.34 -7.26 -33.32
CA MET A 1 -7.41 -6.11 -33.22
C MET A 1 -6.54 -6.09 -31.94
N ALA A 2 -6.72 -6.99 -30.97
CA ALA A 2 -5.97 -6.98 -29.69
C ALA A 2 -4.50 -7.46 -29.75
N ASN A 3 -4.06 -8.11 -30.84
CA ASN A 3 -2.78 -8.82 -30.88
C ASN A 3 -1.56 -7.88 -31.15
N LEU A 4 -1.74 -6.84 -31.96
CA LEU A 4 -0.65 -5.96 -32.35
C LEU A 4 -0.20 -5.00 -31.23
N LYS A 5 -1.14 -4.42 -30.48
CA LYS A 5 -0.84 -3.53 -29.34
C LYS A 5 -0.04 -4.24 -28.24
N GLN A 6 -0.30 -5.53 -28.04
CA GLN A 6 0.38 -6.33 -27.03
C GLN A 6 1.80 -6.73 -27.46
N GLN A 7 2.01 -7.03 -28.74
CA GLN A 7 3.36 -7.25 -29.30
C GLN A 7 4.22 -5.98 -29.27
N ILE A 8 3.62 -4.82 -29.52
CA ILE A 8 4.31 -3.52 -29.44
C ILE A 8 4.72 -3.20 -27.99
N GLY A 9 3.82 -3.38 -27.02
CA GLY A 9 4.13 -3.13 -25.60
C GLY A 9 5.27 -4.01 -25.06
N LYS A 10 5.32 -5.29 -25.45
CA LYS A 10 6.41 -6.20 -25.05
C LYS A 10 7.77 -5.82 -25.62
N THR A 11 7.79 -5.24 -26.83
CA THR A 11 9.04 -4.85 -27.51
C THR A 11 9.62 -3.56 -26.93
N ILE A 12 8.77 -2.59 -26.58
CA ILE A 12 9.16 -1.32 -25.92
C ILE A 12 9.73 -1.60 -24.53
N ASN A 13 9.13 -2.53 -23.80
CA ASN A 13 9.56 -2.94 -22.46
C ASN A 13 10.93 -3.62 -22.43
N TRP A 14 11.22 -4.45 -23.44
CA TRP A 14 12.54 -5.05 -23.62
C TRP A 14 13.62 -3.98 -23.93
N ALA A 15 13.29 -2.97 -24.74
CA ALA A 15 14.21 -1.88 -25.05
C ALA A 15 14.50 -0.97 -23.84
N ALA A 16 13.47 -0.55 -23.10
CA ALA A 16 13.63 0.30 -21.90
C ALA A 16 14.49 -0.38 -20.82
N PHE A 17 14.29 -1.68 -20.61
CA PHE A 17 15.09 -2.44 -19.66
C PHE A 17 16.52 -2.67 -20.15
N SER A 18 16.70 -3.06 -21.42
CA SER A 18 18.01 -3.48 -21.94
C SER A 18 18.96 -2.31 -22.19
N PHE A 19 18.46 -1.10 -22.40
CA PHE A 19 19.28 0.07 -22.70
C PHE A 19 19.29 1.13 -21.60
N ALA A 20 18.26 1.23 -20.76
CA ALA A 20 18.15 2.26 -19.72
C ALA A 20 17.99 1.70 -18.29
N GLY A 21 17.88 0.37 -18.12
CA GLY A 21 17.70 -0.26 -16.81
C GLY A 21 16.28 -0.13 -16.22
N GLU A 22 15.31 0.31 -17.01
CA GLU A 22 13.94 0.59 -16.56
C GLU A 22 13.02 -0.63 -16.67
N ARG A 23 12.12 -0.83 -15.70
CA ARG A 23 11.12 -1.90 -15.70
C ARG A 23 9.72 -1.37 -15.99
N PRO A 24 8.84 -2.16 -16.62
CA PRO A 24 7.92 -1.55 -17.56
C PRO A 24 6.43 -1.67 -17.21
N PHE A 25 5.63 -0.97 -18.01
CA PHE A 25 4.18 -0.88 -17.97
C PHE A 25 3.48 -1.86 -18.97
N PRO A 26 2.22 -2.27 -18.72
CA PRO A 26 1.47 -1.93 -17.52
C PRO A 26 2.02 -2.63 -16.27
N PRO A 27 1.88 -1.97 -15.11
CA PRO A 27 2.45 -2.46 -13.87
C PRO A 27 1.76 -3.79 -13.54
N PRO A 28 2.45 -4.72 -12.87
CA PRO A 28 1.93 -6.06 -12.61
C PRO A 28 0.68 -6.09 -11.72
N LEU A 29 0.33 -4.95 -11.13
CA LEU A 29 -0.77 -4.76 -10.19
C LEU A 29 -1.40 -3.39 -10.45
N GLU A 30 -2.72 -3.32 -10.46
CA GLU A 30 -3.45 -2.05 -10.56
C GLU A 30 -3.94 -1.63 -9.17
N LEU A 31 -3.52 -0.44 -8.74
CA LEU A 31 -3.90 0.16 -7.46
C LEU A 31 -4.88 1.31 -7.73
N ASN A 32 -6.03 1.27 -7.06
CA ASN A 32 -7.08 2.28 -7.16
C ASN A 32 -7.36 2.84 -5.78
N LEU A 33 -7.07 4.13 -5.56
CA LEU A 33 -7.46 4.83 -4.35
C LEU A 33 -8.97 5.04 -4.35
N ILE A 34 -9.70 4.41 -3.42
CA ILE A 34 -11.16 4.58 -3.28
C ILE A 34 -11.45 5.83 -2.46
N ARG A 35 -10.72 5.99 -1.35
CA ARG A 35 -10.90 7.10 -0.41
C ARG A 35 -9.59 7.41 0.32
N GLN A 36 -9.34 8.70 0.53
CA GLN A 36 -8.36 9.20 1.48
C GLN A 36 -8.77 10.60 1.88
N ASP A 37 -8.83 10.86 3.18
CA ASP A 37 -9.41 12.10 3.70
C ASP A 37 -8.39 13.25 3.71
N PHE A 38 -7.08 12.97 3.67
CA PHE A 38 -6.01 13.96 3.70
C PHE A 38 -4.77 13.56 2.87
N ALA A 39 -4.16 14.52 2.17
CA ALA A 39 -3.01 14.33 1.27
C ALA A 39 -3.25 13.34 0.10
N LEU A 40 -2.20 13.04 -0.68
CA LEU A 40 -2.22 12.09 -1.79
C LEU A 40 -1.61 10.76 -1.38
N LEU A 41 -2.15 9.65 -1.91
CA LEU A 41 -1.51 8.35 -1.84
C LEU A 41 -0.14 8.41 -2.52
N SER A 42 0.90 8.03 -1.78
CA SER A 42 2.29 8.11 -2.22
C SER A 42 2.93 6.72 -2.34
N PHE A 43 3.85 6.54 -3.29
CA PHE A 43 4.48 5.25 -3.60
C PHE A 43 5.97 5.28 -3.31
N GLY A 44 6.42 4.46 -2.35
CA GLY A 44 7.83 4.44 -1.92
C GLY A 44 8.23 5.59 -0.99
N GLU A 45 7.28 6.48 -0.66
CA GLU A 45 7.43 7.60 0.27
C GLU A 45 6.15 7.76 1.09
N SER A 46 6.24 8.46 2.22
CA SER A 46 5.09 8.76 3.07
C SER A 46 4.20 9.84 2.46
N CYS A 47 2.98 10.00 2.96
CA CYS A 47 2.03 11.02 2.49
C CYS A 47 2.52 12.47 2.69
N MET A 48 3.62 12.65 3.42
CA MET A 48 4.33 13.91 3.66
C MET A 48 5.58 14.09 2.78
N ASN A 49 5.79 13.24 1.76
CA ASN A 49 6.95 13.23 0.86
C ASN A 49 8.28 13.01 1.59
N THR A 50 8.31 12.05 2.52
CA THR A 50 9.53 11.64 3.24
C THR A 50 9.80 10.16 3.06
N PRO A 51 11.04 9.67 3.26
CA PRO A 51 11.34 8.24 3.20
C PRO A 51 10.48 7.46 4.19
N LEU A 52 9.87 6.35 3.74
CA LEU A 52 9.01 5.52 4.58
C LEU A 52 9.78 4.96 5.77
N LYS A 53 9.26 5.20 6.97
CA LYS A 53 9.85 4.70 8.20
C LYS A 53 8.78 4.39 9.22
N ILE A 54 8.77 3.19 9.79
CA ILE A 54 7.87 2.83 10.90
C ILE A 54 8.75 2.45 12.09
N GLY A 55 8.49 3.04 13.26
CA GLY A 55 9.37 2.90 14.41
C GLY A 55 10.81 3.27 14.05
N ARG A 56 11.74 2.31 14.15
CA ARG A 56 13.14 2.49 13.77
C ARG A 56 13.51 1.93 12.39
N THR A 57 12.56 1.31 11.71
CA THR A 57 12.81 0.57 10.46
C THR A 57 12.47 1.41 9.23
N SER A 58 13.42 1.55 8.31
CA SER A 58 13.22 2.22 7.02
C SER A 58 12.81 1.23 5.93
N PHE A 59 11.91 1.66 5.05
CA PHE A 59 11.39 0.85 3.95
C PHE A 59 11.69 1.52 2.61
N ALA A 60 12.35 0.82 1.70
CA ALA A 60 12.64 1.33 0.36
C ALA A 60 11.40 1.34 -0.58
N ARG A 61 10.32 0.66 -0.18
CA ARG A 61 9.09 0.50 -0.95
C ARG A 61 7.90 0.39 0.01
N GLY A 62 6.76 0.92 -0.41
CA GLY A 62 5.51 0.84 0.34
C GLY A 62 4.51 1.86 -0.17
N LEU A 63 3.43 2.03 0.59
CA LEU A 63 2.37 3.00 0.33
C LEU A 63 2.31 3.98 1.50
N GLY A 64 2.39 5.28 1.23
CA GLY A 64 2.13 6.34 2.19
C GLY A 64 0.71 6.87 2.03
N THR A 65 -0.11 6.76 3.06
CA THR A 65 -1.51 7.22 3.09
C THR A 65 -1.78 8.02 4.36
N HIS A 66 -3.00 8.49 4.53
CA HIS A 66 -3.48 9.11 5.77
C HIS A 66 -4.87 8.59 6.11
N ALA A 67 -5.20 8.41 7.40
CA ALA A 67 -6.52 7.93 7.79
C ALA A 67 -7.62 9.01 7.61
N ASN A 68 -8.88 8.67 7.32
CA ASN A 68 -9.32 7.34 6.91
C ASN A 68 -8.97 7.11 5.44
N SER A 69 -8.52 5.91 5.11
CA SER A 69 -8.23 5.55 3.71
C SER A 69 -8.67 4.15 3.34
N GLU A 70 -9.05 4.00 2.06
CA GLU A 70 -9.40 2.74 1.42
C GLU A 70 -8.70 2.66 0.06
N ILE A 71 -7.85 1.64 -0.10
CA ILE A 71 -7.08 1.41 -1.32
C ILE A 71 -7.43 0.04 -1.87
N ARG A 72 -7.99 0.00 -3.08
CA ARG A 72 -8.26 -1.23 -3.80
C ARG A 72 -7.03 -1.70 -4.56
N VAL A 73 -6.67 -2.94 -4.32
CA VAL A 73 -5.65 -3.67 -5.03
C VAL A 73 -6.32 -4.68 -5.96
N LYS A 74 -6.18 -4.53 -7.28
CA LYS A 74 -6.60 -5.60 -8.21
C LYS A 74 -5.55 -6.70 -8.16
N LEU A 75 -5.98 -7.91 -7.82
CA LEU A 75 -5.09 -9.05 -7.64
C LEU A 75 -4.84 -9.76 -8.99
N PRO A 76 -3.60 -10.19 -9.29
CA PRO A 76 -3.36 -11.15 -10.36
C PRO A 76 -4.02 -12.49 -10.00
N LYS A 77 -4.30 -13.32 -11.00
CA LYS A 77 -4.98 -14.61 -10.80
C LYS A 77 -4.20 -15.56 -9.89
N GLU A 78 -2.88 -15.40 -9.84
CA GLU A 78 -1.95 -16.24 -9.10
C GLU A 78 -1.65 -15.72 -7.69
N ALA A 79 -2.33 -14.67 -7.23
CA ALA A 79 -2.13 -14.12 -5.89
C ALA A 79 -2.58 -15.12 -4.81
N GLY A 80 -1.64 -15.59 -3.98
CA GLY A 80 -1.91 -16.57 -2.92
C GLY A 80 -1.64 -16.08 -1.50
N ILE A 81 -0.76 -15.10 -1.32
CA ILE A 81 -0.42 -14.52 -0.01
C ILE A 81 -0.20 -13.02 -0.15
N PHE A 82 -0.77 -12.25 0.78
CA PHE A 82 -0.43 -10.84 0.97
C PHE A 82 0.45 -10.70 2.22
N LYS A 83 1.58 -9.99 2.08
CA LYS A 83 2.49 -9.65 3.18
C LYS A 83 2.77 -8.15 3.19
N ALA A 84 2.74 -7.55 4.37
CA ALA A 84 3.11 -6.16 4.58
C ALA A 84 3.62 -5.93 6.00
N PHE A 85 4.34 -4.83 6.18
CA PHE A 85 4.50 -4.21 7.49
C PHE A 85 3.65 -2.93 7.50
N VAL A 86 2.92 -2.71 8.58
CA VAL A 86 2.06 -1.53 8.76
C VAL A 86 2.38 -0.82 10.06
N GLY A 87 2.01 0.46 10.15
CA GLY A 87 2.22 1.31 11.32
C GLY A 87 2.21 2.78 10.95
N ILE A 88 2.28 3.63 11.96
CA ILE A 88 2.38 5.08 11.79
C ILE A 88 3.78 5.44 11.26
N ASP A 89 3.83 6.28 10.23
CA ASP A 89 5.09 6.77 9.66
C ASP A 89 5.85 7.63 10.69
N ASN A 90 7.17 7.55 10.72
CA ASN A 90 8.05 8.28 11.62
C ASN A 90 8.78 9.37 10.84
N ASN A 91 8.15 10.56 10.79
CA ASN A 91 8.61 11.72 10.04
C ASN A 91 8.61 12.99 10.92
N PHE A 92 8.81 14.15 10.31
CA PHE A 92 8.89 15.43 11.02
C PHE A 92 7.58 15.88 11.69
N ASP A 93 6.43 15.41 11.18
CA ASP A 93 5.10 15.80 11.64
C ASP A 93 4.59 14.85 12.74
N THR A 94 4.72 13.54 12.53
CA THR A 94 4.37 12.52 13.53
C THR A 94 5.39 12.45 14.68
N GLN A 95 6.63 12.88 14.41
CA GLN A 95 7.75 12.93 15.35
C GLN A 95 8.08 11.59 16.04
N GLY A 96 7.56 10.48 15.51
CA GLY A 96 7.72 9.15 16.08
C GLY A 96 6.96 8.93 17.39
N PHE A 97 5.94 9.72 17.70
CA PHE A 97 5.10 9.51 18.90
C PHE A 97 3.62 9.94 18.75
N ARG A 98 3.25 10.62 17.66
CA ARG A 98 1.87 11.03 17.36
C ARG A 98 1.21 10.08 16.37
N GLY A 99 -0.11 10.18 16.27
CA GLY A 99 -0.93 9.34 15.39
C GLY A 99 -1.38 8.06 16.08
N SER A 100 -2.61 7.66 15.79
CA SER A 100 -3.12 6.35 16.17
C SER A 100 -4.13 5.82 15.17
N VAL A 101 -3.93 4.58 14.72
CA VAL A 101 -4.75 3.99 13.66
C VAL A 101 -5.03 2.52 13.91
N VAL A 102 -6.04 2.02 13.21
CA VAL A 102 -6.28 0.59 13.03
C VAL A 102 -6.18 0.27 11.53
N PHE A 103 -5.37 -0.74 11.20
CA PHE A 103 -5.29 -1.26 9.84
C PHE A 103 -6.19 -2.49 9.71
N SER A 104 -6.87 -2.62 8.58
CA SER A 104 -7.57 -3.85 8.22
C SER A 104 -7.43 -4.19 6.75
N VAL A 105 -7.64 -5.46 6.43
CA VAL A 105 -7.63 -5.95 5.05
C VAL A 105 -8.90 -6.74 4.79
N GLU A 106 -9.59 -6.40 3.70
CA GLU A 106 -10.84 -7.04 3.30
C GLU A 106 -10.71 -7.65 1.89
N ILE A 107 -11.42 -8.75 1.65
CA ILE A 107 -11.65 -9.31 0.31
C ILE A 107 -13.14 -9.55 0.17
N GLU A 108 -13.74 -9.04 -0.92
CA GLU A 108 -15.17 -9.19 -1.21
C GLU A 108 -16.09 -8.79 -0.03
N GLY A 109 -15.71 -7.73 0.70
CA GLY A 109 -16.44 -7.23 1.87
C GLY A 109 -16.26 -8.04 3.16
N LYS A 110 -15.40 -9.07 3.15
CA LYS A 110 -15.04 -9.85 4.34
C LYS A 110 -13.68 -9.41 4.88
N GLU A 111 -13.66 -8.95 6.13
CA GLU A 111 -12.42 -8.68 6.86
C GLU A 111 -11.63 -9.99 7.08
N LEU A 112 -10.38 -9.98 6.64
CA LEU A 112 -9.44 -11.09 6.82
C LEU A 112 -8.54 -10.88 8.02
N ILE A 113 -8.19 -9.62 8.31
CA ILE A 113 -7.39 -9.23 9.46
C ILE A 113 -7.71 -7.79 9.87
N ARG A 114 -7.56 -7.53 11.16
CA ARG A 114 -7.57 -6.21 11.79
C ARG A 114 -6.47 -6.16 12.83
N THR A 115 -5.68 -5.09 12.85
CA THR A 115 -4.64 -4.88 13.85
C THR A 115 -5.25 -4.43 15.19
N PRO A 116 -4.51 -4.53 16.30
CA PRO A 116 -4.77 -3.64 17.43
C PRO A 116 -4.59 -2.17 17.01
N VAL A 117 -4.92 -1.24 17.90
CA VAL A 117 -4.53 0.17 17.72
C VAL A 117 -3.01 0.25 17.72
N LEU A 118 -2.46 0.78 16.63
CA LEU A 118 -1.04 1.08 16.47
C LEU A 118 -0.83 2.58 16.66
N LYS A 119 0.27 2.96 17.31
CA LYS A 119 0.58 4.35 17.66
C LYS A 119 1.91 4.79 17.07
N GLY A 120 2.09 6.11 16.99
CA GLY A 120 3.39 6.69 16.72
C GLY A 120 4.47 6.12 17.65
N GLY A 121 5.57 5.64 17.05
CA GLY A 121 6.71 5.09 17.78
C GLY A 121 6.71 3.57 17.96
N ASP A 122 5.58 2.90 17.69
CA ASP A 122 5.54 1.44 17.63
C ASP A 122 6.46 0.91 16.52
N GLU A 123 7.04 -0.28 16.73
CA GLU A 123 7.77 -0.98 15.69
C GLU A 123 6.81 -1.57 14.64
N PRO A 124 7.28 -1.84 13.40
CA PRO A 124 6.41 -2.27 12.32
C PRO A 124 5.61 -3.53 12.66
N TYR A 125 4.29 -3.47 12.48
CA TYR A 125 3.39 -4.60 12.72
C TYR A 125 3.31 -5.49 11.46
N PRO A 126 3.64 -6.78 11.53
CA PRO A 126 3.57 -7.68 10.38
C PRO A 126 2.13 -8.10 10.07
N ILE A 127 1.75 -8.01 8.81
CA ILE A 127 0.55 -8.62 8.25
C ILE A 127 0.99 -9.73 7.29
N GLU A 128 0.45 -10.92 7.48
CA GLU A 128 0.56 -12.04 6.56
C GLU A 128 -0.77 -12.77 6.50
N ILE A 129 -1.41 -12.73 5.33
CA ILE A 129 -2.73 -13.36 5.12
C ILE A 129 -2.74 -14.17 3.84
N ALA A 130 -3.43 -15.32 3.87
CA ALA A 130 -3.72 -16.10 2.67
C ALA A 130 -4.79 -15.39 1.84
N ILE A 131 -4.56 -15.32 0.53
CA ILE A 131 -5.53 -14.81 -0.44
C ILE A 131 -6.34 -16.01 -0.95
N PRO A 132 -7.68 -16.00 -0.81
CA PRO A 132 -8.52 -17.05 -1.36
C PRO A 132 -8.32 -17.20 -2.87
N GLU A 133 -8.33 -18.43 -3.36
CA GLU A 133 -8.21 -18.71 -4.78
C GLU A 133 -9.31 -18.00 -5.58
N GLY A 134 -8.92 -17.33 -6.67
CA GLY A 134 -9.85 -16.60 -7.53
C GLY A 134 -10.28 -15.23 -7.03
N ALA A 135 -9.80 -14.79 -5.85
CA ALA A 135 -10.02 -13.42 -5.38
C ALA A 135 -9.50 -12.41 -6.40
N LYS A 136 -10.33 -11.42 -6.72
CA LYS A 136 -10.03 -10.42 -7.76
C LYS A 136 -9.50 -9.11 -7.20
N GLU A 137 -9.85 -8.81 -5.97
CA GLU A 137 -9.50 -7.57 -5.32
C GLU A 137 -9.31 -7.74 -3.82
N LEU A 138 -8.45 -6.89 -3.27
CA LEU A 138 -8.17 -6.75 -1.86
C LEU A 138 -8.26 -5.27 -1.51
N ILE A 139 -8.93 -4.96 -0.41
CA ILE A 139 -9.08 -3.59 0.08
C ILE A 139 -8.17 -3.42 1.30
N LEU A 140 -7.24 -2.48 1.21
CA LEU A 140 -6.41 -2.04 2.32
C LEU A 140 -7.10 -0.85 2.98
N LYS A 141 -7.32 -0.92 4.29
CA LYS A 141 -8.03 0.12 5.04
C LYS A 141 -7.18 0.63 6.20
N VAL A 142 -7.28 1.93 6.42
CA VAL A 142 -6.73 2.60 7.60
C VAL A 142 -7.86 3.41 8.21
N ASP A 143 -8.27 3.04 9.42
CA ASP A 143 -9.30 3.73 10.19
C ASP A 143 -8.64 4.53 11.32
N SER A 144 -9.09 5.76 11.53
CA SER A 144 -8.72 6.54 12.72
C SER A 144 -9.33 5.95 13.99
N THR A 145 -8.70 6.25 15.14
CA THR A 145 -9.29 5.91 16.44
C THR A 145 -10.15 7.04 16.99
N PRO A 146 -10.79 6.89 18.17
CA PRO A 146 -11.63 7.94 18.76
C PRO A 146 -10.94 9.30 19.01
N ASP A 147 -9.61 9.39 18.94
CA ASP A 147 -8.86 10.66 19.01
C ASP A 147 -8.85 11.46 17.70
N GLY A 148 -9.42 10.91 16.63
CA GLY A 148 -9.57 11.56 15.33
C GLY A 148 -8.32 11.42 14.44
N PRO A 149 -8.37 11.92 13.20
CA PRO A 149 -7.36 11.65 12.17
C PRO A 149 -6.05 12.43 12.33
N GLY A 150 -5.77 13.02 13.48
CA GLY A 150 -4.59 13.86 13.64
C GLY A 150 -3.30 13.03 13.59
N TRP A 151 -2.44 13.26 12.59
CA TRP A 151 -1.16 12.58 12.41
C TRP A 151 -1.25 11.08 12.05
N ASP A 152 -2.38 10.65 11.50
CA ASP A 152 -2.71 9.25 11.23
C ASP A 152 -2.29 8.75 9.85
#